data_AF-A0A4E0R7P8-F1
#
_entry.id   AF-A0A4E0R7P8-F1
#
_cell.length_a   1.000
_cell.length_b   1.000
_cell.length_c   1.000
_cell.angle_alpha   90.00
_cell.angle_beta   90.00
_cell.angle_gamma   90.00
#
_symmetry.space_group_name_H-M   'P 1'
#
loop_
_entity.id
_entity.type
_entity.pdbx_description
1 polymer ?
#
loop_
_entity_poly.entity_id
_entity_poly.type
_entity_poly.pdbx_seq_one_letter_code
_entity_poly.pdbx_strand_id
1 'polypeptide(L)'
;MPLGPKGLDWLKIHLVNLTGLKKRCSNNERLEFANTILDDVLDSAINPFEGRKWWQEQEEPWQTLACCQEILRALNHEGGPESFISHFPVHQDGSCNGLQHYAALGRDRRGAESVNLTNKDCPQDVYGDVVEVVEAQRREDAAAGVPVAQILENFVRRKVIKQSVMTTVYGVTLYGASEQIRKQLRDLNDFPGRDWIGPAASYLARSTLTSIGRIFTSSAEIQAWFGQLAQHISGQLLSRVSWETPMGLPVTQPYIRLSGSTLYSSDADDHPGVPDLSSKVTLPIHTRDFSQSISQLDVPVPNPIKQKNAFPPNFIHSLDSCHMMLTALHCLKAGITFASVHDCFWTHAATVDVMNEICREEFIALHSEPILQNFADYLRQRFAYSQSEIANMTSETRRARAMAFNQLLSHVPKQGLFDLSEVRNSTYFFS
;
A
#
# COMPACT_ATOMS: atom_id res chain seq x y z
N MET A 1 15.21 21.92 16.52
CA MET A 1 16.68 21.77 16.40
C MET A 1 17.22 22.93 15.56
N PRO A 2 18.48 23.38 15.76
CA PRO A 2 19.11 24.31 14.82
C PRO A 2 19.05 23.75 13.40
N LEU A 3 18.74 24.56 12.40
CA LEU A 3 18.62 24.10 11.01
C LEU A 3 19.94 23.53 10.46
N GLY A 4 21.08 24.07 10.90
CA GLY A 4 22.38 23.74 10.34
C GLY A 4 22.46 24.08 8.84
N PRO A 5 23.48 23.55 8.14
CA PRO A 5 23.81 24.00 6.78
C PRO A 5 22.76 23.63 5.73
N LYS A 6 21.97 22.57 5.97
CA LYS A 6 20.99 22.05 4.99
C LYS A 6 19.53 22.20 5.41
N GLY A 7 19.26 22.60 6.66
CA GLY A 7 17.88 22.60 7.17
C GLY A 7 16.97 23.58 6.43
N LEU A 8 17.47 24.74 6.01
CA LEU A 8 16.67 25.69 5.22
C LEU A 8 16.31 25.12 3.84
N ASP A 9 17.24 24.40 3.20
CA ASP A 9 16.98 23.77 1.90
C ASP A 9 15.94 22.67 2.04
N TRP A 10 16.02 21.86 3.10
CA TRP A 10 14.98 20.86 3.40
C TRP A 10 13.62 21.49 3.68
N LEU A 11 13.53 22.63 4.38
CA LEU A 11 12.27 23.36 4.54
C LEU A 11 11.72 23.84 3.20
N LYS A 12 12.57 24.34 2.29
CA LYS A 12 12.15 24.80 0.95
C LYS A 12 11.69 23.64 0.06
N ILE A 13 12.42 22.53 0.04
CA ILE A 13 12.01 21.31 -0.68
C ILE A 13 10.68 20.81 -0.13
N HIS A 14 10.56 20.78 1.20
CA HIS A 14 9.35 20.37 1.87
C HIS A 14 8.15 21.26 1.54
N LEU A 15 8.34 22.58 1.53
CA LEU A 15 7.33 23.53 1.07
C LEU A 15 6.85 23.19 -0.34
N VAL A 16 7.77 22.95 -1.29
CA VAL A 16 7.40 22.58 -2.66
C VAL A 16 6.66 21.25 -2.70
N ASN A 17 7.04 20.26 -1.90
CA ASN A 17 6.28 19.01 -1.79
C ASN A 17 4.82 19.27 -1.37
N LEU A 18 4.60 20.13 -0.37
CA LEU A 18 3.26 20.51 0.12
C LEU A 18 2.41 21.25 -0.93
N THR A 19 3.04 21.96 -1.88
CA THR A 19 2.29 22.61 -2.97
C THR A 19 1.63 21.64 -3.93
N GLY A 20 2.17 20.41 -4.03
CA GLY A 20 1.79 19.46 -5.06
C GLY A 20 2.38 19.75 -6.45
N LEU A 21 3.14 20.83 -6.58
CA LEU A 21 3.87 21.17 -7.80
C LEU A 21 5.17 20.36 -7.88
N LYS A 22 5.77 20.28 -9.07
CA LYS A 22 7.11 19.70 -9.27
C LYS A 22 7.28 18.24 -8.76
N LYS A 23 6.20 17.45 -8.64
CA LYS A 23 6.24 16.03 -8.19
C LYS A 23 7.18 15.13 -8.99
N ARG A 24 7.48 15.48 -10.24
CA ARG A 24 8.38 14.74 -11.15
C ARG A 24 9.79 15.32 -11.23
N CYS A 25 10.06 16.40 -10.51
CA CYS A 25 11.34 17.08 -10.51
C CYS A 25 12.23 16.57 -9.38
N SER A 26 13.53 16.71 -9.59
CA SER A 26 14.57 16.43 -8.63
C SER A 26 14.54 17.38 -7.43
N ASN A 27 15.22 17.02 -6.34
CA ASN A 27 15.32 17.89 -5.16
C ASN A 27 15.99 19.24 -5.48
N ASN A 28 16.97 19.24 -6.39
CA ASN A 28 17.62 20.48 -6.84
C ASN A 28 16.64 21.39 -7.59
N GLU A 29 15.89 20.85 -8.54
CA GLU A 29 14.87 21.61 -9.27
C GLU A 29 13.73 22.10 -8.36
N ARG A 30 13.36 21.31 -7.33
CA ARG A 30 12.40 21.74 -6.31
C ARG A 30 12.96 22.92 -5.50
N LEU A 31 14.21 22.85 -5.08
CA LEU A 31 14.88 23.93 -4.34
C LEU A 31 15.01 25.21 -5.19
N GLU A 32 15.40 25.09 -6.46
CA GLU A 32 15.44 26.20 -7.41
C GLU A 32 14.07 26.83 -7.56
N PHE A 33 13.02 26.02 -7.77
CA PHE A 33 11.65 26.50 -7.86
C PHE A 33 11.21 27.21 -6.58
N ALA A 34 11.53 26.69 -5.40
CA ALA A 34 11.23 27.34 -4.12
C ALA A 34 11.82 28.76 -4.03
N ASN A 35 13.02 28.97 -4.58
CA ASN A 35 13.64 30.30 -4.63
C ASN A 35 12.92 31.22 -5.62
N THR A 36 12.37 30.71 -6.72
CA THR A 36 11.61 31.53 -7.69
C THR A 36 10.27 32.04 -7.15
N ILE A 37 9.68 31.31 -6.20
CA ILE A 37 8.38 31.67 -5.58
C ILE A 37 8.54 32.33 -4.20
N LEU A 38 9.78 32.63 -3.78
CA LEU A 38 10.06 33.06 -2.41
C LEU A 38 9.26 34.31 -2.00
N ASP A 39 9.01 35.25 -2.92
CA ASP A 39 8.21 36.44 -2.64
C ASP A 39 6.75 36.09 -2.26
N ASP A 40 6.16 35.06 -2.88
CA ASP A 40 4.82 34.56 -2.56
C ASP A 40 4.79 33.81 -1.23
N VAL A 41 5.88 33.10 -0.90
CA VAL A 41 6.08 32.43 0.38
C VAL A 41 6.13 33.46 1.51
N LEU A 42 6.92 34.52 1.33
CA LEU A 42 7.07 35.60 2.32
C LEU A 42 5.77 36.40 2.47
N ASP A 43 5.10 36.75 1.36
CA ASP A 43 3.78 37.40 1.42
C ASP A 43 2.74 36.55 2.15
N SER A 44 2.69 35.25 1.87
CA SER A 44 1.79 34.31 2.55
C SER A 44 2.08 34.22 4.04
N ALA A 45 3.35 34.29 4.46
CA ALA A 45 3.73 34.25 5.86
C ALA A 45 3.39 35.56 6.61
N ILE A 46 3.55 36.72 5.97
CA ILE A 46 3.35 38.04 6.59
C ILE A 46 1.88 38.46 6.59
N ASN A 47 1.19 38.31 5.45
CA ASN A 47 -0.19 38.78 5.23
C ASN A 47 -1.11 37.63 4.75
N PRO A 48 -1.30 36.56 5.55
CA PRO A 48 -1.94 35.33 5.08
C PRO A 48 -3.38 35.51 4.57
N PHE A 49 -4.13 36.49 5.09
CA PHE A 49 -5.53 36.72 4.72
C PHE A 49 -5.75 37.95 3.84
N GLU A 50 -4.81 38.89 3.80
CA GLU A 50 -4.94 40.18 3.10
C GLU A 50 -3.98 40.34 1.91
N GLY A 51 -2.95 39.49 1.81
CA GLY A 51 -1.99 39.49 0.72
C GLY A 51 -2.52 38.80 -0.55
N ARG A 52 -1.61 38.17 -1.30
CA ARG A 52 -1.92 37.44 -2.55
C ARG A 52 -2.59 36.10 -2.31
N LYS A 53 -2.56 35.58 -1.07
CA LYS A 53 -3.22 34.33 -0.64
C LYS A 53 -2.77 33.10 -1.45
N TRP A 54 -1.56 33.14 -2.01
CA TRP A 54 -0.96 32.05 -2.80
C TRP A 54 -1.05 30.68 -2.09
N TRP A 55 -0.83 30.65 -0.77
CA TRP A 55 -0.90 29.42 0.01
C TRP A 55 -2.27 28.71 -0.03
N GLN A 56 -3.37 29.44 -0.27
CA GLN A 56 -4.73 28.87 -0.28
C GLN A 56 -5.00 28.02 -1.52
N GLU A 57 -4.24 28.23 -2.59
CA GLU A 57 -4.40 27.56 -3.89
C GLU A 57 -3.62 26.24 -3.96
N GLN A 58 -2.82 25.94 -2.94
CA GLN A 58 -1.91 24.79 -2.89
C GLN A 58 -2.61 23.50 -2.46
N GLU A 59 -2.02 22.32 -2.77
CA GLU A 59 -2.61 21.01 -2.46
C GLU A 59 -2.81 20.80 -0.95
N GLU A 60 -1.83 21.17 -0.12
CA GLU A 60 -1.88 21.11 1.34
C GLU A 60 -1.79 22.53 1.95
N PRO A 61 -2.88 23.33 1.90
CA PRO A 61 -2.79 24.78 2.07
C PRO A 61 -2.32 25.18 3.48
N TRP A 62 -2.90 24.59 4.53
CA TRP A 62 -2.54 24.93 5.91
C TRP A 62 -1.13 24.50 6.30
N GLN A 63 -0.67 23.36 5.78
CA GLN A 63 0.71 22.90 5.98
C GLN A 63 1.68 23.82 5.24
N THR A 64 1.33 24.21 4.00
CA THR A 64 2.09 25.17 3.20
C THR A 64 2.24 26.50 3.94
N LEU A 65 1.15 27.06 4.45
CA LEU A 65 1.18 28.32 5.22
C LEU A 65 2.08 28.22 6.46
N ALA A 66 1.97 27.13 7.22
CA ALA A 66 2.80 26.92 8.40
C ALA A 66 4.30 26.80 8.02
N CYS A 67 4.61 26.18 6.88
CA CYS A 67 5.97 26.09 6.36
C CYS A 67 6.48 27.46 5.86
N CYS A 68 5.64 28.27 5.20
CA CYS A 68 5.96 29.65 4.83
C CYS A 68 6.39 30.48 6.06
N GLN A 69 5.64 30.36 7.16
CA GLN A 69 5.95 31.06 8.42
C GLN A 69 7.28 30.60 9.02
N GLU A 70 7.58 29.30 8.96
CA GLU A 70 8.86 28.77 9.45
C GLU A 70 10.04 29.29 8.61
N ILE A 71 9.90 29.32 7.28
CA ILE A 71 10.93 29.86 6.37
C ILE A 71 11.16 31.35 6.62
N LEU A 72 10.10 32.15 6.79
CA LEU A 72 10.22 33.58 7.13
C LEU A 72 11.01 33.78 8.43
N ARG A 73 10.70 33.00 9.48
CA ARG A 73 11.40 33.08 10.77
C ARG A 73 12.87 32.69 10.63
N ALA A 74 13.18 31.64 9.87
CA ALA A 74 14.55 31.20 9.61
C ALA A 74 15.36 32.28 8.87
N LEU A 75 14.78 32.90 7.84
CA LEU A 75 15.45 33.94 7.05
C LEU A 75 15.69 35.23 7.84
N ASN A 76 14.80 35.58 8.78
CA ASN A 76 14.92 36.77 9.62
C ASN A 76 15.70 36.55 10.93
N HIS A 77 16.24 35.36 11.16
CA HIS A 77 16.99 35.05 12.38
C HIS A 77 18.33 35.82 12.41
N GLU A 78 18.61 36.54 13.51
CA GLU A 78 19.79 37.41 13.63
C GLU A 78 21.12 36.66 13.46
N GLY A 79 21.20 35.41 13.91
CA GLY A 79 22.37 34.55 13.74
C GLY A 79 22.45 33.83 12.38
N GLY A 80 21.60 34.22 11.43
CA GLY A 80 21.41 33.55 10.15
C GLY A 80 20.55 32.28 10.24
N PRO A 81 20.12 31.72 9.09
CA PRO A 81 19.21 30.58 9.05
C PRO A 81 19.75 29.31 9.71
N GLU A 82 21.05 29.04 9.60
CA GLU A 82 21.65 27.80 10.13
C GLU A 82 21.52 27.68 11.66
N SER A 83 21.52 28.81 12.37
CA SER A 83 21.40 28.84 13.83
C SER A 83 19.95 28.92 14.32
N PHE A 84 18.97 29.10 13.42
CA PHE A 84 17.56 29.16 13.77
C PHE A 84 17.06 27.81 14.32
N ILE A 85 16.44 27.84 15.50
CA ILE A 85 15.83 26.66 16.11
C ILE A 85 14.47 26.40 15.47
N SER A 86 14.44 25.49 14.50
CA SER A 86 13.20 25.07 13.85
C SER A 86 12.49 23.98 14.65
N HIS A 87 11.17 24.10 14.71
CA HIS A 87 10.26 23.12 15.32
C HIS A 87 9.40 22.39 14.28
N PHE A 88 9.43 22.86 13.03
CA PHE A 88 8.61 22.34 11.95
C PHE A 88 9.05 20.91 11.56
N PRO A 89 8.12 19.93 11.51
CA PRO A 89 8.42 18.60 11.02
C PRO A 89 8.51 18.59 9.49
N VAL A 90 9.56 17.98 8.96
CA VAL A 90 9.70 17.69 7.52
C VAL A 90 9.37 16.21 7.30
N HIS A 91 8.46 15.93 6.39
CA HIS A 91 8.04 14.56 6.07
C HIS A 91 8.66 14.03 4.77
N GLN A 92 8.93 12.74 4.75
CA GLN A 92 9.44 11.95 3.62
C GLN A 92 8.53 10.74 3.42
N ASP A 93 8.00 10.58 2.21
CA ASP A 93 6.91 9.64 1.96
C ASP A 93 7.37 8.52 1.03
N GLY A 94 6.97 7.29 1.32
CA GLY A 94 7.11 6.18 0.37
C GLY A 94 6.24 6.43 -0.87
N SER A 95 6.85 6.37 -2.06
CA SER A 95 6.13 6.68 -3.32
C SER A 95 4.87 5.81 -3.57
N CYS A 96 5.00 4.50 -3.34
CA CYS A 96 3.90 3.55 -3.18
C CYS A 96 4.38 2.38 -2.31
N ASN A 97 4.31 2.56 -1.00
CA ASN A 97 5.00 1.71 -0.03
C ASN A 97 4.66 0.20 -0.17
N GLY A 98 3.38 -0.15 -0.32
CA GLY A 98 3.00 -1.55 -0.54
C GLY A 98 3.63 -2.18 -1.79
N LEU A 99 3.74 -1.44 -2.90
CA LEU A 99 4.44 -1.91 -4.11
C LEU A 99 5.96 -1.97 -3.90
N GLN A 100 6.55 -1.07 -3.10
CA GLN A 100 7.96 -1.15 -2.70
C GLN A 100 8.24 -2.46 -1.96
N HIS A 101 7.41 -2.83 -0.98
CA HIS A 101 7.56 -4.11 -0.27
C HIS A 101 7.40 -5.31 -1.19
N TYR A 102 6.42 -5.32 -2.10
CA TYR A 102 6.29 -6.43 -3.05
C TYR A 102 7.48 -6.53 -4.02
N ALA A 103 7.94 -5.40 -4.56
CA ALA A 103 9.10 -5.37 -5.46
C ALA A 103 10.37 -5.87 -4.75
N ALA A 104 10.55 -5.54 -3.48
CA ALA A 104 11.65 -6.04 -2.67
C ALA A 104 11.53 -7.54 -2.34
N LEU A 105 10.35 -8.03 -1.94
CA LEU A 105 10.10 -9.46 -1.68
C LEU A 105 10.36 -10.32 -2.92
N GLY A 106 9.86 -9.86 -4.07
CA GLY A 106 9.96 -10.55 -5.35
C GLY A 106 11.26 -10.28 -6.11
N ARG A 107 12.14 -9.38 -5.65
CA ARG A 107 13.31 -8.88 -6.41
C ARG A 107 12.95 -8.48 -7.85
N ASP A 108 11.82 -7.81 -8.02
CA ASP A 108 11.29 -7.39 -9.31
C ASP A 108 11.98 -6.12 -9.81
N ARG A 109 12.92 -6.24 -10.76
CA ARG A 109 13.68 -5.11 -11.30
C ARG A 109 12.79 -4.01 -11.86
N ARG A 110 11.79 -4.37 -12.67
CA ARG A 110 10.93 -3.39 -13.33
C ARG A 110 10.03 -2.71 -12.31
N GLY A 111 9.43 -3.49 -11.41
CA GLY A 111 8.64 -2.95 -10.32
C GLY A 111 9.46 -2.03 -9.41
N ALA A 112 10.69 -2.42 -9.08
CA ALA A 112 11.63 -1.66 -8.27
C ALA A 112 11.97 -0.29 -8.87
N GLU A 113 12.17 -0.22 -10.20
CA GLU A 113 12.37 1.06 -10.89
C GLU A 113 11.13 1.96 -10.80
N SER A 114 9.94 1.44 -11.11
CA SER A 114 8.70 2.23 -11.08
C SER A 114 8.35 2.80 -9.70
N VAL A 115 8.85 2.20 -8.61
CA VAL A 115 8.58 2.60 -7.21
C VAL A 115 9.82 3.12 -6.48
N ASN A 116 10.80 3.60 -7.23
CA ASN A 116 11.96 4.31 -6.69
C ASN A 116 12.83 3.48 -5.74
N LEU A 117 12.93 2.16 -5.92
CA LEU A 117 13.92 1.33 -5.22
C LEU A 117 15.30 1.40 -5.89
N THR A 118 15.38 1.84 -7.14
CA THR A 118 16.65 2.04 -7.86
C THR A 118 17.03 3.51 -7.89
N ASN A 119 18.34 3.79 -7.96
CA ASN A 119 18.83 5.15 -8.05
C ASN A 119 18.50 5.77 -9.41
N LYS A 120 17.84 6.93 -9.39
CA LYS A 120 17.47 7.74 -10.56
C LYS A 120 17.64 9.21 -10.21
N ASP A 121 17.91 10.04 -11.22
CA ASP A 121 18.10 11.49 -11.03
C ASP A 121 16.78 12.23 -10.72
N CYS A 122 15.65 11.67 -11.18
CA CYS A 122 14.31 12.20 -10.92
C CYS A 122 13.37 11.10 -10.36
N PRO A 123 12.34 11.49 -9.58
CA PRO A 123 11.33 10.55 -9.09
C PRO A 123 10.60 9.84 -10.23
N GLN A 124 10.49 8.53 -10.13
CA GLN A 124 9.65 7.68 -10.98
C GLN A 124 8.20 7.73 -10.50
N ASP A 125 7.27 7.65 -11.46
CA ASP A 125 5.84 7.85 -11.23
C ASP A 125 5.06 6.61 -11.67
N VAL A 126 5.00 5.58 -10.81
CA VAL A 126 4.22 4.35 -11.06
C VAL A 126 2.80 4.62 -11.56
N TYR A 127 2.17 5.69 -11.10
CA TYR A 127 0.83 6.08 -11.53
C TYR A 127 0.82 6.56 -12.98
N GLY A 128 1.86 7.27 -13.41
CA GLY A 128 2.10 7.65 -14.80
C GLY A 128 2.31 6.43 -15.69
N ASP A 129 3.15 5.50 -15.27
CA ASP A 129 3.40 4.24 -16.00
C ASP A 129 2.09 3.47 -16.22
N VAL A 130 1.25 3.37 -15.18
CA VAL A 130 -0.07 2.70 -15.29
C VAL A 130 -1.01 3.48 -16.21
N VAL A 131 -1.02 4.83 -16.15
CA VAL A 131 -1.81 5.66 -17.08
C VAL A 131 -1.42 5.36 -18.53
N GLU A 132 -0.13 5.28 -18.84
CA GLU A 132 0.35 5.02 -20.20
C GLU A 132 -0.11 3.66 -20.71
N VAL A 133 -0.02 2.61 -19.88
CA VAL A 133 -0.49 1.27 -20.24
C VAL A 133 -2.02 1.23 -20.41
N VAL A 134 -2.78 1.88 -19.52
CA VAL A 134 -4.25 1.94 -19.62
C VAL A 134 -4.69 2.74 -20.84
N GLU A 135 -4.02 3.85 -21.15
CA GLU A 135 -4.33 4.69 -22.31
C GLU A 135 -4.00 3.97 -23.63
N ALA A 136 -2.90 3.20 -23.68
CA ALA A 136 -2.60 2.36 -24.83
C ALA A 136 -3.72 1.33 -25.09
N GLN A 137 -4.18 0.63 -24.05
CA GLN A 137 -5.30 -0.31 -24.16
C GLN A 137 -6.60 0.39 -24.57
N ARG A 138 -6.88 1.58 -24.01
CA ARG A 138 -8.04 2.38 -24.37
C ARG A 138 -8.04 2.77 -25.84
N ARG A 139 -6.89 3.14 -26.41
CA ARG A 139 -6.78 3.47 -27.85
C ARG A 139 -7.10 2.26 -28.74
N GLU A 140 -6.59 1.08 -28.39
CA GLU A 140 -6.89 -0.16 -29.12
C GLU A 140 -8.40 -0.46 -29.09
N ASP A 141 -9.01 -0.41 -27.90
CA ASP A 141 -10.44 -0.68 -27.72
C ASP A 141 -11.31 0.38 -28.44
N ALA A 142 -10.90 1.65 -28.41
CA ALA A 142 -11.59 2.73 -29.11
C ALA A 142 -11.55 2.54 -30.64
N ALA A 143 -10.40 2.11 -31.18
CA ALA A 143 -10.24 1.77 -32.59
C ALA A 143 -11.07 0.53 -32.99
N ALA A 144 -11.27 -0.40 -32.06
CA ALA A 144 -12.16 -1.55 -32.21
C ALA A 144 -13.66 -1.19 -32.05
N GLY A 145 -14.00 0.07 -31.82
CA GLY A 145 -15.38 0.54 -31.73
C GLY A 145 -16.03 0.39 -30.35
N VAL A 146 -15.26 0.19 -29.28
CA VAL A 146 -15.79 0.10 -27.91
C VAL A 146 -16.22 1.51 -27.43
N PRO A 147 -17.52 1.78 -27.20
CA PRO A 147 -17.99 3.15 -26.95
C PRO A 147 -17.41 3.79 -25.68
N VAL A 148 -17.29 3.02 -24.60
CA VAL A 148 -16.72 3.53 -23.34
C VAL A 148 -15.26 3.94 -23.50
N ALA A 149 -14.51 3.25 -24.34
CA ALA A 149 -13.11 3.57 -24.61
C ALA A 149 -12.98 4.86 -25.41
N GLN A 150 -13.88 5.14 -26.35
CA GLN A 150 -13.94 6.40 -27.10
C GLN A 150 -14.28 7.57 -26.17
N ILE A 151 -15.28 7.41 -25.30
CA ILE A 151 -15.69 8.43 -24.31
C ILE A 151 -14.56 8.77 -23.33
N LEU A 152 -13.69 7.81 -23.01
CA LEU A 152 -12.57 7.96 -22.08
C LEU A 152 -11.36 8.70 -22.66
N GLU A 153 -11.39 9.11 -23.93
CA GLU A 153 -10.30 9.88 -24.54
C GLU A 153 -10.00 11.14 -23.71
N ASN A 154 -8.74 11.35 -23.34
CA ASN A 154 -8.26 12.43 -22.45
C ASN A 154 -8.75 12.38 -20.99
N PHE A 155 -9.42 11.31 -20.56
CA PHE A 155 -9.88 11.11 -19.17
C PHE A 155 -9.13 10.02 -18.40
N VAL A 156 -8.22 9.30 -19.05
CA VAL A 156 -7.22 8.43 -18.39
C VAL A 156 -6.14 9.30 -17.75
N ARG A 157 -6.45 9.88 -16.58
CA ARG A 157 -5.59 10.84 -15.87
C ARG A 157 -5.00 10.22 -14.62
N ARG A 158 -3.79 10.63 -14.24
CA ARG A 158 -3.12 10.21 -13.00
C ARG A 158 -4.02 10.36 -11.77
N LYS A 159 -4.68 11.52 -11.63
CA LYS A 159 -5.61 11.81 -10.52
C LYS A 159 -6.76 10.81 -10.43
N VAL A 160 -7.27 10.33 -11.57
CA VAL A 160 -8.41 9.41 -11.65
C VAL A 160 -8.06 8.01 -11.16
N ILE A 161 -6.85 7.52 -11.48
CA ILE A 161 -6.44 6.14 -11.13
C ILE A 161 -5.51 6.05 -9.92
N LYS A 162 -4.95 7.17 -9.42
CA LYS A 162 -3.97 7.18 -8.32
C LYS A 162 -4.46 6.35 -7.13
N GLN A 163 -5.68 6.61 -6.67
CA GLN A 163 -6.22 5.95 -5.48
C GLN A 163 -6.40 4.44 -5.69
N SER A 164 -6.87 4.01 -6.86
CA SER A 164 -7.04 2.58 -7.15
C SER A 164 -5.71 1.86 -7.25
N VAL A 165 -4.68 2.48 -7.86
CA VAL A 165 -3.32 1.91 -7.86
C VAL A 165 -2.77 1.79 -6.44
N MET A 166 -2.86 2.86 -5.63
CA MET A 166 -2.37 2.87 -4.24
C MET A 166 -3.04 1.80 -3.37
N THR A 167 -4.33 1.53 -3.58
CA THR A 167 -5.11 0.67 -2.69
C THR A 167 -5.24 -0.78 -3.19
N THR A 168 -4.93 -1.06 -4.46
CA THR A 168 -4.98 -2.43 -5.00
C THR A 168 -3.99 -3.36 -4.31
N VAL A 169 -2.79 -2.88 -3.97
CA VAL A 169 -1.82 -3.67 -3.17
C VAL A 169 -2.33 -4.01 -1.79
N TYR A 170 -3.30 -3.24 -1.29
CA TYR A 170 -3.97 -3.46 -0.02
C TYR A 170 -5.31 -4.20 -0.18
N GLY A 171 -5.47 -4.98 -1.25
CA GLY A 171 -6.59 -5.92 -1.42
C GLY A 171 -7.89 -5.26 -1.85
N VAL A 172 -7.84 -4.06 -2.43
CA VAL A 172 -9.02 -3.48 -3.09
C VAL A 172 -9.50 -4.38 -4.23
N THR A 173 -10.79 -4.70 -4.19
CA THR A 173 -11.45 -5.49 -5.23
C THR A 173 -11.75 -4.65 -6.46
N LEU A 174 -12.07 -5.29 -7.59
CA LEU A 174 -12.52 -4.59 -8.79
C LEU A 174 -13.68 -3.63 -8.51
N TYR A 175 -14.62 -4.02 -7.65
CA TYR A 175 -15.73 -3.16 -7.22
C TYR A 175 -15.23 -1.93 -6.44
N GLY A 176 -14.34 -2.13 -5.47
CA GLY A 176 -13.76 -1.03 -4.70
C GLY A 176 -12.95 -0.07 -5.57
N ALA A 177 -12.15 -0.59 -6.50
CA ALA A 177 -11.39 0.22 -7.45
C ALA A 177 -12.32 1.01 -8.39
N SER A 178 -13.40 0.37 -8.87
CA SER A 178 -14.42 1.04 -9.67
C SER A 178 -15.07 2.18 -8.88
N GLU A 179 -15.43 1.97 -7.62
CA GLU A 179 -16.05 3.00 -6.78
C GLU A 179 -15.12 4.22 -6.55
N GLN A 180 -13.82 3.97 -6.30
CA GLN A 180 -12.83 5.05 -6.16
C GLN A 180 -12.67 5.86 -7.45
N ILE A 181 -12.53 5.19 -8.59
CA ILE A 181 -12.44 5.85 -9.90
C ILE A 181 -13.75 6.59 -10.21
N ARG A 182 -14.90 5.99 -9.88
CA ARG A 182 -16.22 6.59 -10.06
C ARG A 182 -16.33 7.92 -9.32
N LYS A 183 -15.80 8.01 -8.11
CA LYS A 183 -15.74 9.26 -7.34
C LYS A 183 -14.89 10.31 -8.07
N GLN A 184 -13.69 9.94 -8.51
CA GLN A 184 -12.81 10.87 -9.24
C GLN A 184 -13.43 11.37 -10.55
N LEU A 185 -14.10 10.51 -11.31
CA LEU A 185 -14.79 10.91 -12.55
C LEU A 185 -15.99 11.84 -12.29
N ARG A 186 -16.68 11.72 -11.14
CA ARG A 186 -17.77 12.64 -10.76
C ARG A 186 -17.27 14.05 -10.49
N ASP A 187 -16.08 14.16 -9.90
CA ASP A 187 -15.45 15.43 -9.52
C ASP A 187 -14.82 16.16 -10.72
N LEU A 188 -14.78 15.52 -11.90
CA LEU A 188 -14.40 16.15 -13.16
C LEU A 188 -15.58 16.91 -13.76
N ASN A 189 -15.46 18.24 -13.83
CA ASN A 189 -16.48 19.11 -14.43
C ASN A 189 -16.60 18.94 -15.95
N ASP A 190 -15.53 18.47 -16.59
CA ASP A 190 -15.38 18.30 -18.04
C ASP A 190 -15.75 16.88 -18.54
N PHE A 191 -16.13 15.96 -17.65
CA PHE A 191 -16.41 14.58 -18.04
C PHE A 191 -17.73 14.44 -18.85
N PRO A 192 -17.70 13.82 -20.04
CA PRO A 192 -18.87 13.71 -20.91
C PRO A 192 -19.91 12.72 -20.39
N GLY A 193 -21.13 13.23 -20.13
CA GLY A 193 -22.31 12.41 -19.85
C GLY A 193 -22.24 11.68 -18.50
N ARG A 194 -23.08 12.11 -17.54
CA ARG A 194 -23.13 11.47 -16.21
C ARG A 194 -23.46 9.96 -16.27
N ASP A 195 -24.17 9.52 -17.30
CA ASP A 195 -24.52 8.11 -17.53
C ASP A 195 -23.30 7.23 -17.83
N TRP A 196 -22.23 7.80 -18.41
CA TRP A 196 -21.00 7.07 -18.74
C TRP A 196 -20.09 6.83 -17.54
N ILE A 197 -20.32 7.50 -16.41
CA ILE A 197 -19.46 7.42 -15.24
C ILE A 197 -19.33 5.98 -14.71
N GLY A 198 -20.44 5.23 -14.65
CA GLY A 198 -20.43 3.84 -14.18
C GLY A 198 -19.66 2.89 -15.11
N PRO A 199 -19.99 2.85 -16.42
CA PRO A 199 -19.24 2.09 -17.41
C PRO A 199 -17.76 2.48 -17.47
N ALA A 200 -17.45 3.77 -17.48
CA ALA A 200 -16.08 4.29 -17.52
C ALA A 200 -15.27 3.87 -16.30
N ALA A 201 -15.84 4.00 -15.10
CA ALA A 201 -15.18 3.56 -13.87
C ALA A 201 -14.90 2.06 -13.87
N SER A 202 -15.85 1.25 -14.33
CA SER A 202 -15.70 -0.21 -14.40
C SER A 202 -14.68 -0.65 -15.45
N TYR A 203 -14.62 0.06 -16.58
CA TYR A 203 -13.60 -0.13 -17.60
C TYR A 203 -12.21 0.20 -17.06
N LEU A 204 -12.03 1.43 -16.53
CA LEU A 204 -10.75 1.90 -16.01
C LEU A 204 -10.26 1.04 -14.84
N ALA A 205 -11.14 0.59 -13.94
CA ALA A 205 -10.75 -0.29 -12.84
C ALA A 205 -10.16 -1.61 -13.35
N ARG A 206 -10.81 -2.24 -14.33
CA ARG A 206 -10.35 -3.50 -14.92
C ARG A 206 -9.01 -3.32 -15.63
N SER A 207 -8.89 -2.27 -16.45
CA SER A 207 -7.65 -1.96 -17.16
C SER A 207 -6.53 -1.64 -16.17
N THR A 208 -6.80 -0.85 -15.13
CA THR A 208 -5.82 -0.50 -14.08
C THR A 208 -5.29 -1.75 -13.37
N LEU A 209 -6.18 -2.62 -12.88
CA LEU A 209 -5.77 -3.85 -12.17
C LEU A 209 -4.96 -4.78 -13.08
N THR A 210 -5.34 -4.87 -14.36
CA THR A 210 -4.60 -5.68 -15.36
C THR A 210 -3.22 -5.08 -15.63
N SER A 211 -3.12 -3.76 -15.75
CA SER A 211 -1.86 -3.04 -15.97
C SER A 211 -0.89 -3.20 -14.80
N ILE A 212 -1.36 -3.15 -13.56
CA ILE A 212 -0.53 -3.39 -12.36
C ILE A 212 0.10 -4.78 -12.44
N GLY A 213 -0.68 -5.82 -12.77
CA GLY A 213 -0.16 -7.19 -12.89
C GLY A 213 0.90 -7.35 -14.00
N ARG A 214 0.86 -6.52 -15.06
CA ARG A 214 1.87 -6.51 -16.13
C ARG A 214 3.17 -5.80 -15.74
N ILE A 215 3.10 -4.79 -14.87
CA ILE A 215 4.27 -4.04 -14.38
C ILE A 215 4.94 -4.81 -13.24
N PHE A 216 4.14 -5.43 -12.36
CA PHE A 216 4.56 -6.05 -11.12
C PHE A 216 4.30 -7.56 -11.11
N THR A 217 4.99 -8.30 -11.99
CA THR A 217 4.73 -9.73 -12.19
C THR A 217 5.01 -10.56 -10.94
N SER A 218 6.12 -10.29 -10.26
CA SER A 218 6.49 -11.01 -9.03
C SER A 218 5.49 -10.74 -7.90
N SER A 219 4.94 -9.52 -7.86
CA SER A 219 3.89 -9.15 -6.88
C SER A 219 2.61 -9.96 -7.11
N ALA A 220 2.20 -10.11 -8.37
CA ALA A 220 1.03 -10.91 -8.72
C ALA A 220 1.21 -12.40 -8.37
N GLU A 221 2.41 -12.95 -8.59
CA GLU A 221 2.75 -14.33 -8.21
C GLU A 221 2.71 -14.54 -6.68
N ILE A 222 3.28 -13.62 -5.91
CA ILE A 222 3.25 -13.67 -4.44
C ILE A 222 1.81 -13.56 -3.92
N GLN A 223 1.01 -12.64 -4.45
CA GLN A 223 -0.40 -12.50 -4.08
C GLN A 223 -1.22 -13.74 -4.43
N ALA A 224 -0.98 -14.35 -5.59
CA ALA A 224 -1.63 -15.60 -5.99
C ALA A 224 -1.24 -16.77 -5.07
N TRP A 225 0.04 -16.84 -4.67
CA TRP A 225 0.53 -17.83 -3.71
C TRP A 225 -0.15 -17.65 -2.33
N PHE A 226 -0.17 -16.43 -1.79
CA PHE A 226 -0.89 -16.08 -0.58
C PHE A 226 -2.37 -16.44 -0.63
N GLY A 227 -3.04 -16.13 -1.74
CA GLY A 227 -4.46 -16.44 -1.93
C GLY A 227 -4.75 -17.95 -1.91
N GLN A 228 -3.88 -18.76 -2.49
CA GLN A 228 -4.02 -20.23 -2.47
C GLN A 228 -3.78 -20.81 -1.08
N LEU A 229 -2.75 -20.32 -0.37
CA LEU A 229 -2.46 -20.72 1.00
C LEU A 229 -3.63 -20.41 1.94
N ALA A 230 -4.09 -19.16 1.93
CA ALA A 230 -5.19 -18.72 2.77
C ALA A 230 -6.49 -19.48 2.48
N GLN A 231 -6.77 -19.78 1.21
CA GLN A 231 -7.94 -20.57 0.82
C GLN A 231 -7.88 -22.00 1.39
N HIS A 232 -6.71 -22.64 1.38
CA HIS A 232 -6.57 -24.00 1.91
C HIS A 232 -6.65 -24.01 3.45
N ILE A 233 -5.91 -23.11 4.11
CA ILE A 233 -5.86 -23.00 5.58
C ILE A 233 -7.27 -22.71 6.15
N SER A 234 -7.96 -21.72 5.60
CA SER A 234 -9.28 -21.32 6.10
C SER A 234 -10.42 -22.19 5.58
N GLY A 235 -10.35 -22.63 4.33
CA GLY A 235 -11.44 -23.36 3.68
C GLY A 235 -11.40 -24.86 3.87
N GLN A 236 -10.23 -25.47 4.10
CA GLN A 236 -10.10 -26.93 4.28
C GLN A 236 -9.68 -27.29 5.72
N LEU A 237 -8.71 -26.57 6.28
CA LEU A 237 -8.23 -26.82 7.66
C LEU A 237 -9.05 -26.06 8.73
N LEU A 238 -10.02 -25.25 8.31
CA LEU A 238 -10.89 -24.45 9.17
C LEU A 238 -10.12 -23.62 10.21
N SER A 239 -8.92 -23.19 9.82
CA SER A 239 -8.00 -22.42 10.66
C SER A 239 -7.90 -20.98 10.17
N ARG A 240 -7.65 -20.05 11.08
CA ARG A 240 -7.38 -18.65 10.72
C ARG A 240 -5.93 -18.55 10.22
N VAL A 241 -5.72 -17.72 9.21
CA VAL A 241 -4.37 -17.40 8.75
C VAL A 241 -3.67 -16.58 9.84
N SER A 242 -2.46 -17.01 10.17
CA SER A 242 -1.58 -16.39 11.16
C SER A 242 -0.14 -16.46 10.66
N TRP A 243 0.68 -15.53 11.12
CA TRP A 243 2.11 -15.48 10.83
C TRP A 243 2.82 -14.73 11.96
N GLU A 244 4.14 -14.78 11.97
CA GLU A 244 4.98 -13.95 12.82
C GLU A 244 5.70 -12.95 11.92
N THR A 245 5.75 -11.67 12.30
CA THR A 245 6.50 -10.68 11.55
C THR A 245 8.01 -10.90 11.72
N PRO A 246 8.87 -10.33 10.84
CA PRO A 246 10.32 -10.39 11.03
C PRO A 246 10.82 -9.82 12.37
N MET A 247 10.02 -8.99 13.04
CA MET A 247 10.31 -8.47 14.39
C MET A 247 9.75 -9.33 15.53
N GLY A 248 9.21 -10.51 15.24
CA GLY A 248 8.69 -11.44 16.25
C GLY A 248 7.27 -11.15 16.74
N LEU A 249 6.51 -10.30 16.04
CA LEU A 249 5.12 -10.00 16.42
C LEU A 249 4.18 -11.07 15.83
N PRO A 250 3.44 -11.84 16.64
CA PRO A 250 2.44 -12.76 16.12
C PRO A 250 1.20 -12.00 15.63
N VAL A 251 0.79 -12.29 14.39
CA VAL A 251 -0.39 -11.70 13.74
C VAL A 251 -1.38 -12.81 13.40
N THR A 252 -2.67 -12.57 13.65
CA THR A 252 -3.75 -13.50 13.28
C THR A 252 -4.93 -12.74 12.70
N GLN A 253 -5.43 -13.17 11.55
CA GLN A 253 -6.59 -12.53 10.94
C GLN A 253 -7.87 -12.81 11.76
N PRO A 254 -8.66 -11.77 12.10
CA PRO A 254 -9.84 -11.94 12.97
C PRO A 254 -11.09 -12.43 12.22
N TYR A 255 -11.03 -12.64 10.90
CA TYR A 255 -12.22 -12.84 10.08
C TYR A 255 -12.86 -14.21 10.30
N ILE A 256 -13.97 -14.20 11.02
CA ILE A 256 -14.80 -15.36 11.35
C ILE A 256 -16.18 -15.21 10.72
N ARG A 257 -16.91 -16.32 10.56
CA ARG A 257 -18.32 -16.29 10.22
C ARG A 257 -19.10 -15.85 11.44
N LEU A 258 -19.93 -14.82 11.29
CA LEU A 258 -20.87 -14.44 12.35
C LEU A 258 -22.05 -15.40 12.27
N SER A 259 -22.38 -16.05 13.39
CA SER A 259 -23.59 -16.84 13.52
C SER A 259 -24.80 -15.90 13.42
N GLY A 260 -25.51 -15.90 12.29
CA GLY A 260 -26.74 -15.13 12.11
C GLY A 260 -27.01 -14.50 10.73
N SER A 261 -26.09 -14.56 9.75
CA SER A 261 -26.41 -14.07 8.40
C SER A 261 -26.98 -15.18 7.53
N THR A 262 -28.27 -15.46 7.68
CA THR A 262 -29.06 -16.14 6.64
C THR A 262 -28.97 -15.29 5.38
N LEU A 263 -28.48 -15.89 4.29
CA LEU A 263 -28.59 -15.31 2.95
C LEU A 263 -30.07 -15.16 2.63
N TYR A 264 -30.60 -13.94 2.71
CA TYR A 264 -31.88 -13.63 2.05
C TYR A 264 -31.64 -13.73 0.55
N SER A 265 -31.96 -14.89 -0.02
CA SER A 265 -32.32 -14.98 -1.43
C SER A 265 -33.67 -14.30 -1.59
N SER A 266 -33.74 -13.33 -2.51
CA SER A 266 -34.99 -12.75 -2.97
C SER A 266 -35.91 -13.86 -3.46
N ASP A 267 -37.12 -13.94 -2.91
CA ASP A 267 -38.37 -14.11 -3.64
C ASP A 267 -39.58 -13.96 -2.68
N ALA A 268 -40.48 -13.05 -3.06
CA ALA A 268 -41.89 -12.88 -2.71
C ALA A 268 -42.38 -12.85 -1.23
N ASP A 269 -43.04 -11.72 -0.94
CA ASP A 269 -44.25 -11.53 -0.11
C ASP A 269 -44.24 -11.69 1.43
N ASP A 270 -44.58 -10.56 2.07
CA ASP A 270 -45.46 -10.36 3.22
C ASP A 270 -45.19 -11.10 4.56
N HIS A 271 -44.51 -10.40 5.48
CA HIS A 271 -44.86 -10.15 6.90
C HIS A 271 -43.62 -10.01 7.80
N PRO A 272 -43.62 -9.09 8.78
CA PRO A 272 -42.52 -8.93 9.74
C PRO A 272 -42.66 -9.95 10.87
N GLY A 273 -42.10 -11.15 10.68
CA GLY A 273 -41.91 -12.15 11.73
C GLY A 273 -40.63 -11.92 12.51
N VAL A 274 -40.73 -11.85 13.84
CA VAL A 274 -39.61 -11.77 14.81
C VAL A 274 -38.62 -12.92 14.56
N PRO A 275 -37.29 -12.69 14.51
CA PRO A 275 -36.34 -13.77 14.26
C PRO A 275 -36.29 -14.74 15.43
N ASP A 276 -36.60 -16.01 15.16
CA ASP A 276 -36.43 -17.13 16.07
C ASP A 276 -34.94 -17.42 16.31
N LEU A 277 -34.50 -17.25 17.55
CA LEU A 277 -33.11 -17.34 18.01
C LEU A 277 -32.62 -18.80 18.22
N SER A 278 -33.32 -19.82 17.71
CA SER A 278 -33.08 -21.22 18.09
C SER A 278 -32.47 -22.14 17.01
N SER A 279 -32.13 -21.64 15.82
CA SER A 279 -31.57 -22.48 14.75
C SER A 279 -30.09 -22.83 14.97
N LYS A 280 -29.84 -23.90 15.73
CA LYS A 280 -28.53 -24.56 15.88
C LYS A 280 -28.12 -25.21 14.55
N VAL A 281 -27.28 -24.54 13.77
CA VAL A 281 -26.62 -25.14 12.61
C VAL A 281 -25.42 -25.96 13.10
N THR A 282 -25.56 -27.28 13.14
CA THR A 282 -24.45 -28.20 13.40
C THR A 282 -23.75 -28.49 12.07
N LEU A 283 -22.58 -27.89 11.84
CA LEU A 283 -21.71 -28.32 10.74
C LEU A 283 -20.81 -29.45 11.25
N PRO A 284 -20.71 -30.60 10.55
CA PRO A 284 -19.72 -31.61 10.90
C PRO A 284 -18.32 -31.06 10.60
N ILE A 285 -17.64 -30.62 11.66
CA ILE A 285 -16.25 -30.17 11.64
C ILE A 285 -15.37 -31.39 11.96
N HIS A 286 -14.64 -31.90 10.97
CA HIS A 286 -13.56 -32.85 11.20
C HIS A 286 -12.25 -32.08 11.35
N THR A 287 -11.95 -31.62 12.56
CA THR A 287 -10.63 -31.09 12.94
C THR A 287 -9.64 -32.24 13.16
N ARG A 288 -8.40 -32.07 12.70
CA ARG A 288 -7.25 -32.89 13.09
C ARG A 288 -7.09 -32.85 14.61
N ASP A 289 -6.94 -34.03 15.21
CA ASP A 289 -6.56 -34.30 16.61
C ASP A 289 -7.53 -34.07 17.77
N PHE A 290 -8.85 -34.05 17.54
CA PHE A 290 -9.81 -34.36 18.61
C PHE A 290 -10.98 -35.17 18.05
N SER A 291 -11.04 -36.47 18.40
CA SER A 291 -12.23 -37.31 18.22
C SER A 291 -13.32 -37.04 19.26
N GLN A 292 -13.26 -35.89 19.95
CA GLN A 292 -14.40 -35.36 20.68
C GLN A 292 -15.21 -34.49 19.72
N SER A 293 -16.50 -34.80 19.61
CA SER A 293 -17.48 -33.84 19.12
C SER A 293 -17.22 -32.51 19.82
N ILE A 294 -16.78 -31.48 19.09
CA ILE A 294 -16.73 -30.11 19.60
C ILE A 294 -18.19 -29.67 19.73
N SER A 295 -18.83 -30.07 20.82
CA SER A 295 -20.16 -29.64 21.22
C SER A 295 -20.12 -28.63 22.36
N GLN A 296 -18.94 -28.14 22.77
CA GLN A 296 -18.81 -27.24 23.94
C GLN A 296 -17.70 -26.16 23.91
N LEU A 297 -16.99 -25.94 22.79
CA LEU A 297 -16.23 -24.69 22.60
C LEU A 297 -16.69 -24.03 21.30
N ASP A 298 -17.39 -22.90 21.42
CA ASP A 298 -17.75 -22.00 20.31
C ASP A 298 -16.48 -21.38 19.70
N VAL A 299 -15.64 -22.19 19.05
CA VAL A 299 -14.51 -21.66 18.27
C VAL A 299 -15.08 -21.17 16.94
N PRO A 300 -15.06 -19.86 16.67
CA PRO A 300 -15.74 -19.34 15.49
C PRO A 300 -15.05 -19.79 14.20
N VAL A 301 -15.82 -20.36 13.29
CA VAL A 301 -15.33 -20.85 11.99
C VAL A 301 -14.78 -19.67 11.18
N PRO A 302 -13.58 -19.75 10.59
CA PRO A 302 -13.05 -18.68 9.76
C PRO A 302 -13.95 -18.39 8.55
N ASN A 303 -14.00 -17.13 8.12
CA ASN A 303 -14.60 -16.76 6.84
C ASN A 303 -13.55 -16.89 5.73
N PRO A 304 -13.61 -17.92 4.86
CA PRO A 304 -12.51 -18.20 3.94
C PRO A 304 -12.29 -17.10 2.90
N ILE A 305 -13.38 -16.46 2.46
CA ILE A 305 -13.32 -15.37 1.47
C ILE A 305 -12.60 -14.16 2.08
N LYS A 306 -12.99 -13.75 3.30
CA LYS A 306 -12.34 -12.61 3.99
C LYS A 306 -10.90 -12.92 4.35
N GLN A 307 -10.60 -14.12 4.86
CA GLN A 307 -9.23 -14.54 5.16
C GLN A 307 -8.34 -14.46 3.92
N LYS A 308 -8.78 -15.06 2.81
CA LYS A 308 -8.07 -15.04 1.53
C LYS A 308 -7.82 -13.61 1.02
N ASN A 309 -8.85 -12.80 0.92
CA ASN A 309 -8.74 -11.48 0.29
C ASN A 309 -7.97 -10.48 1.15
N ALA A 310 -8.05 -10.60 2.48
CA ALA A 310 -7.36 -9.71 3.40
C ALA A 310 -5.94 -10.19 3.74
N PHE A 311 -5.53 -11.38 3.33
CA PHE A 311 -4.22 -11.90 3.74
C PHE A 311 -3.06 -11.16 3.08
N PRO A 312 -2.99 -11.00 1.74
CA PRO A 312 -1.96 -10.19 1.10
C PRO A 312 -1.82 -8.77 1.68
N PRO A 313 -2.91 -7.95 1.81
CA PRO A 313 -2.80 -6.63 2.44
C PRO A 313 -2.24 -6.69 3.86
N ASN A 314 -2.80 -7.55 4.70
CA ASN A 314 -2.41 -7.57 6.12
C ASN A 314 -0.96 -8.03 6.28
N PHE A 315 -0.47 -8.92 5.40
CA PHE A 315 0.92 -9.34 5.41
C PHE A 315 1.85 -8.18 5.03
N ILE A 316 1.56 -7.45 3.96
CA ILE A 316 2.34 -6.27 3.57
C ILE A 316 2.26 -5.16 4.63
N HIS A 317 1.08 -4.93 5.21
CA HIS A 317 0.88 -4.03 6.35
C HIS A 317 1.57 -4.48 7.66
N SER A 318 2.09 -5.70 7.69
CA SER A 318 2.95 -6.12 8.80
C SER A 318 4.42 -5.84 8.50
N LEU A 319 4.81 -5.81 7.22
CA LEU A 319 6.18 -5.48 6.80
C LEU A 319 6.43 -3.96 6.79
N ASP A 320 5.45 -3.16 6.35
CA ASP A 320 5.55 -1.69 6.43
C ASP A 320 5.69 -1.23 7.89
N SER A 321 4.97 -1.88 8.80
CA SER A 321 5.02 -1.64 10.23
C SER A 321 6.37 -2.05 10.81
N CYS A 322 6.94 -3.18 10.37
CA CYS A 322 8.30 -3.57 10.77
C CYS A 322 9.33 -2.56 10.29
N HIS A 323 9.26 -2.13 9.03
CA HIS A 323 10.19 -1.14 8.46
C HIS A 323 10.11 0.20 9.20
N MET A 324 8.90 0.69 9.48
CA MET A 324 8.68 1.89 10.29
C MET A 324 9.26 1.73 11.70
N MET A 325 8.98 0.63 12.38
CA MET A 325 9.48 0.39 13.75
C MET A 325 11.00 0.29 13.81
N LEU A 326 11.63 -0.43 12.86
CA LEU A 326 13.08 -0.53 12.74
C LEU A 326 13.71 0.85 12.50
N THR A 327 13.13 1.64 11.59
CA THR A 327 13.57 3.01 11.31
C THR A 327 13.45 3.88 12.55
N ALA A 328 12.32 3.81 13.27
CA ALA A 328 12.10 4.57 14.50
C ALA A 328 13.12 4.24 15.60
N LEU A 329 13.41 2.95 15.81
CA LEU A 329 14.38 2.51 16.83
C LEU A 329 15.80 2.98 16.51
N HIS A 330 16.21 2.91 15.24
CA HIS A 330 17.54 3.36 14.82
C HIS A 330 17.66 4.89 14.77
N CYS A 331 16.60 5.60 14.40
CA CYS A 331 16.52 7.06 14.57
C CYS A 331 16.67 7.46 16.05
N LEU A 332 15.96 6.78 16.96
CA LEU A 332 16.09 7.03 18.40
C LEU A 332 17.52 6.82 18.89
N LYS A 333 18.17 5.73 18.45
CA LYS A 333 19.58 5.45 18.78
C LYS A 333 20.53 6.52 18.22
N ALA A 334 20.22 7.10 17.08
CA ALA A 334 20.96 8.20 16.47
C ALA A 334 20.63 9.58 17.07
N GLY A 335 19.72 9.66 18.05
CA GLY A 335 19.30 10.93 18.65
C GLY A 335 18.38 11.77 17.77
N ILE A 336 17.72 11.14 16.79
CA ILE A 336 16.82 11.78 15.84
C ILE A 336 15.38 11.68 16.36
N THR A 337 14.70 12.82 16.47
CA THR A 337 13.25 12.84 16.68
C THR A 337 12.54 12.25 15.47
N PHE A 338 11.73 11.22 15.70
CA PHE A 338 11.00 10.50 14.65
C PHE A 338 9.51 10.45 15.00
N ALA A 339 8.67 10.70 14.00
CA ALA A 339 7.26 10.38 14.02
C ALA A 339 6.86 9.75 12.69
N SER A 340 5.74 9.02 12.66
CA SER A 340 5.26 8.40 11.43
C SER A 340 3.76 8.43 11.34
N VAL A 341 3.25 8.67 10.14
CA VAL A 341 1.87 8.34 9.75
C VAL A 341 1.95 7.23 8.73
N HIS A 342 1.95 5.98 9.18
CA HIS A 342 2.23 4.80 8.34
C HIS A 342 3.54 4.95 7.55
N ASP A 343 3.47 5.13 6.23
CA ASP A 343 4.57 5.21 5.27
C ASP A 343 5.11 6.64 5.02
N CYS A 344 4.73 7.58 5.90
CA CYS A 344 5.13 8.98 5.89
C CYS A 344 5.99 9.25 7.16
N PHE A 345 7.30 9.45 6.99
CA PHE A 345 8.28 9.54 8.08
C PHE A 345 8.72 10.98 8.33
N TRP A 346 8.63 11.41 9.59
CA TRP A 346 8.76 12.82 9.98
C TRP A 346 9.95 13.00 10.90
N THR A 347 10.72 14.06 10.66
CA THR A 347 11.81 14.48 11.54
C THR A 347 12.03 15.99 11.46
N HIS A 348 13.03 16.53 12.18
CA HIS A 348 13.42 17.92 12.00
C HIS A 348 14.19 18.11 10.68
N ALA A 349 14.07 19.27 10.05
CA ALA A 349 14.75 19.57 8.79
C ALA A 349 16.27 19.31 8.81
N ALA A 350 16.91 19.50 9.98
CA ALA A 350 18.34 19.26 10.18
C ALA A 350 18.76 17.78 10.11
N THR A 351 17.82 16.83 10.26
CA THR A 351 18.09 15.39 10.38
C THR A 351 17.44 14.56 9.27
N VAL A 352 16.87 15.18 8.23
CA VAL A 352 16.22 14.47 7.11
C VAL A 352 17.20 13.56 6.38
N ASP A 353 18.41 14.02 6.07
CA ASP A 353 19.44 13.20 5.41
C ASP A 353 19.72 11.92 6.19
N VAL A 354 19.96 12.06 7.50
CA VAL A 354 20.30 10.93 8.38
C VAL A 354 19.10 9.98 8.56
N MET A 355 17.89 10.52 8.70
CA MET A 355 16.67 9.69 8.74
C MET A 355 16.51 8.89 7.44
N ASN A 356 16.78 9.50 6.27
CA ASN A 356 16.67 8.83 4.97
C ASN A 356 17.73 7.74 4.79
N GLU A 357 18.96 7.94 5.29
CA GLU A 357 19.98 6.89 5.35
C GLU A 357 19.50 5.69 6.19
N ILE A 358 19.03 5.95 7.42
CA ILE A 358 18.50 4.90 8.30
C ILE A 358 17.31 4.19 7.65
N CYS A 359 16.37 4.94 7.09
CA CYS A 359 15.19 4.39 6.41
C CYS A 359 15.59 3.39 5.31
N ARG A 360 16.58 3.73 4.46
CA ARG A 360 17.08 2.84 3.40
C ARG A 360 17.78 1.62 3.97
N GLU A 361 18.67 1.79 4.96
CA GLU A 361 19.39 0.66 5.58
C GLU A 361 18.43 -0.32 6.26
N GLU A 362 17.43 0.17 7.00
CA GLU A 362 16.47 -0.71 7.67
C GLU A 362 15.54 -1.43 6.67
N PHE A 363 15.20 -0.80 5.55
CA PHE A 363 14.48 -1.47 4.46
C PHE A 363 15.31 -2.61 3.85
N ILE A 364 16.61 -2.34 3.60
CA ILE A 364 17.55 -3.34 3.08
C ILE A 364 17.74 -4.47 4.08
N ALA A 365 17.92 -4.17 5.37
CA ALA A 365 18.08 -5.18 6.41
C ALA A 365 16.83 -6.06 6.51
N LEU A 366 15.64 -5.46 6.56
CA LEU A 366 14.37 -6.17 6.61
C LEU A 366 14.20 -7.14 5.43
N HIS A 367 14.39 -6.66 4.20
CA HIS A 367 14.18 -7.46 2.99
C HIS A 367 15.41 -8.30 2.58
N SER A 368 16.51 -8.22 3.32
CA SER A 368 17.62 -9.18 3.23
C SER A 368 17.29 -10.50 3.92
N GLU A 369 16.38 -10.48 4.89
CA GLU A 369 15.86 -11.69 5.52
C GLU A 369 15.05 -12.53 4.51
N PRO A 370 15.10 -13.87 4.61
CA PRO A 370 14.35 -14.76 3.72
C PRO A 370 12.86 -14.83 4.12
N ILE A 371 12.16 -13.68 4.13
CA ILE A 371 10.80 -13.50 4.67
C ILE A 371 9.80 -14.54 4.15
N LEU A 372 9.71 -14.73 2.82
CA LEU A 372 8.75 -15.67 2.23
C LEU A 372 9.09 -17.12 2.57
N GLN A 373 10.37 -17.44 2.69
CA GLN A 373 10.84 -18.77 3.07
C GLN A 373 10.55 -19.06 4.54
N ASN A 374 10.86 -18.11 5.44
CA ASN A 374 10.55 -18.20 6.87
C ASN A 374 9.04 -18.39 7.09
N PHE A 375 8.22 -17.64 6.35
CA PHE A 375 6.76 -17.79 6.39
C PHE A 375 6.32 -19.18 5.89
N ALA A 376 6.88 -19.67 4.78
CA ALA A 376 6.58 -21.00 4.27
C ALA A 376 7.01 -22.11 5.24
N ASP A 377 8.16 -21.96 5.91
CA ASP A 377 8.65 -22.88 6.93
C ASP A 377 7.71 -22.92 8.14
N TYR A 378 7.28 -21.75 8.63
CA TYR A 378 6.26 -21.63 9.67
C TYR A 378 4.96 -22.37 9.30
N LEU A 379 4.45 -22.14 8.08
CA LEU A 379 3.24 -22.82 7.62
C LEU A 379 3.45 -24.33 7.46
N ARG A 380 4.64 -24.80 7.03
CA ARG A 380 4.95 -26.22 6.93
C ARG A 380 4.94 -26.90 8.29
N GLN A 381 5.56 -26.29 9.28
CA GLN A 381 5.57 -26.83 10.65
C GLN A 381 4.14 -26.92 11.23
N ARG A 382 3.27 -25.97 10.87
CA ARG A 382 1.93 -25.88 11.45
C ARG A 382 0.83 -26.63 10.71
N PHE A 383 0.88 -26.68 9.37
CA PHE A 383 -0.27 -27.08 8.55
C PHE A 383 0.02 -28.21 7.56
N ALA A 384 1.29 -28.58 7.33
CA ALA A 384 1.62 -29.63 6.37
C ALA A 384 0.97 -30.97 6.73
N TYR A 385 0.72 -31.79 5.71
CA TYR A 385 0.27 -33.17 5.87
C TYR A 385 1.45 -34.12 5.96
N SER A 386 1.49 -34.94 7.00
CA SER A 386 2.45 -36.03 7.08
C SER A 386 2.14 -37.13 6.06
N GLN A 387 3.14 -37.94 5.71
CA GLN A 387 2.97 -39.04 4.78
C GLN A 387 1.94 -40.06 5.28
N SER A 388 1.90 -40.33 6.58
CA SER A 388 0.92 -41.22 7.20
C SER A 388 -0.49 -40.68 7.08
N GLU A 389 -0.71 -39.38 7.32
CA GLU A 389 -2.03 -38.76 7.16
C GLU A 389 -2.51 -38.83 5.71
N ILE A 390 -1.64 -38.55 4.74
CA ILE A 390 -1.97 -38.66 3.32
C ILE A 390 -2.31 -40.12 2.94
N ALA A 391 -1.53 -41.09 3.41
CA ALA A 391 -1.77 -42.50 3.15
C ALA A 391 -3.09 -43.00 3.74
N ASN A 392 -3.44 -42.52 4.94
CA ASN A 392 -4.67 -42.88 5.65
C ASN A 392 -5.94 -42.20 5.10
N MET A 393 -5.82 -41.22 4.20
CA MET A 393 -6.98 -40.60 3.55
C MET A 393 -7.65 -41.57 2.58
N THR A 394 -8.90 -41.94 2.87
CA THR A 394 -9.72 -42.82 2.02
C THR A 394 -10.22 -42.15 0.74
N SER A 395 -10.44 -40.82 0.78
CA SER A 395 -10.86 -40.05 -0.40
C SER A 395 -9.66 -39.65 -1.24
N GLU A 396 -9.62 -40.12 -2.48
CA GLU A 396 -8.59 -39.75 -3.47
C GLU A 396 -8.53 -38.24 -3.71
N THR A 397 -9.68 -37.57 -3.77
CA THR A 397 -9.76 -36.12 -3.91
C THR A 397 -9.16 -35.38 -2.71
N ARG A 398 -9.41 -35.84 -1.48
CA ARG A 398 -8.79 -35.24 -0.27
C ARG A 398 -7.29 -35.47 -0.27
N ARG A 399 -6.84 -36.68 -0.64
CA ARG A 399 -5.43 -37.03 -0.76
C ARG A 399 -4.71 -36.13 -1.76
N ALA A 400 -5.28 -35.96 -2.96
CA ALA A 400 -4.74 -35.08 -3.99
C ALA A 400 -4.64 -33.62 -3.52
N ARG A 401 -5.67 -33.11 -2.83
CA ARG A 401 -5.65 -31.75 -2.25
C ARG A 401 -4.58 -31.58 -1.16
N ALA A 402 -4.39 -32.57 -0.30
CA ALA A 402 -3.37 -32.56 0.74
C ALA A 402 -1.96 -32.56 0.15
N MET A 403 -1.72 -33.41 -0.86
CA MET A 403 -0.45 -33.43 -1.61
C MET A 403 -0.19 -32.10 -2.32
N ALA A 404 -1.20 -31.54 -3.00
CA ALA A 404 -1.08 -30.25 -3.67
C ALA A 404 -0.79 -29.11 -2.69
N PHE A 405 -1.36 -29.15 -1.48
CA PHE A 405 -1.05 -28.17 -0.44
C PHE A 405 0.38 -28.29 0.09
N ASN A 406 0.87 -29.50 0.35
CA ASN A 406 2.27 -29.70 0.71
C ASN A 406 3.22 -29.22 -0.40
N GLN A 407 2.85 -29.43 -1.66
CA GLN A 407 3.59 -28.91 -2.80
C GLN A 407 3.59 -27.38 -2.80
N LEU A 408 2.42 -26.74 -2.60
CA LEU A 408 2.27 -25.28 -2.52
C LEU A 408 3.13 -24.66 -1.41
N LEU A 409 3.20 -25.31 -0.24
CA LEU A 409 4.05 -24.89 0.87
C LEU A 409 5.56 -25.01 0.56
N SER A 410 5.93 -25.86 -0.38
CA SER A 410 7.33 -26.10 -0.79
C SER A 410 7.75 -25.23 -1.98
N HIS A 411 6.80 -24.63 -2.70
CA HIS A 411 7.06 -23.80 -3.88
C HIS A 411 6.88 -22.32 -3.53
N VAL A 412 7.86 -21.76 -2.83
CA VAL A 412 7.95 -20.31 -2.61
C VAL A 412 8.17 -19.60 -3.95
N PRO A 413 7.46 -18.50 -4.26
CA PRO A 413 7.67 -17.72 -5.48
C PRO A 413 9.15 -17.38 -5.68
N LYS A 414 9.65 -17.56 -6.90
CA LYS A 414 11.06 -17.29 -7.21
C LYS A 414 11.31 -15.79 -7.20
N GLN A 415 12.46 -15.41 -6.66
CA GLN A 415 12.93 -14.03 -6.71
C GLN A 415 13.53 -13.72 -8.10
N GLY A 416 13.31 -12.50 -8.56
CA GLY A 416 13.94 -11.91 -9.74
C GLY A 416 15.39 -11.47 -9.50
N LEU A 417 15.83 -10.49 -10.29
CA LEU A 417 17.24 -10.08 -10.40
C LEU A 417 17.53 -8.68 -9.83
N PHE A 418 16.56 -8.05 -9.17
CA PHE A 418 16.80 -6.75 -8.51
C PHE A 418 17.79 -6.92 -7.36
N ASP A 419 18.88 -6.14 -7.36
CA ASP A 419 19.79 -6.06 -6.23
C ASP A 419 19.26 -5.06 -5.19
N LEU A 420 18.93 -5.57 -4.01
CA LEU A 420 18.42 -4.76 -2.90
C LEU A 420 19.39 -3.67 -2.46
N SER A 421 20.70 -3.87 -2.66
CA SER A 421 21.72 -2.90 -2.25
C SER A 421 21.58 -1.54 -2.96
N GLU A 422 20.92 -1.50 -4.12
CA GLU A 422 20.65 -0.28 -4.88
C GLU A 422 19.75 0.71 -4.13
N VAL A 423 18.89 0.23 -3.22
CA VAL A 423 18.01 1.08 -2.40
C VAL A 423 18.81 2.10 -1.59
N ARG A 424 20.03 1.73 -1.16
CA ARG A 424 20.93 2.58 -0.37
C ARG A 424 21.19 3.93 -1.02
N ASN A 425 21.27 3.93 -2.36
CA ASN A 425 21.56 5.12 -3.16
C ASN A 425 20.30 5.74 -3.78
N SER A 426 19.11 5.22 -3.49
CA SER A 426 17.88 5.73 -4.09
C SER A 426 17.38 6.99 -3.37
N THR A 427 17.64 8.15 -3.97
CA THR A 427 17.21 9.46 -3.46
C THR A 427 15.69 9.52 -3.24
N TYR A 428 14.90 8.99 -4.17
CA TYR A 428 13.43 9.12 -4.19
C TYR A 428 12.68 7.91 -3.65
N PHE A 429 13.38 6.99 -2.96
CA PHE A 429 12.73 5.87 -2.25
C PHE A 429 11.69 6.38 -1.26
N PHE A 430 12.10 7.35 -0.42
CA PHE A 430 11.28 8.19 0.44
C PHE A 430 11.68 9.64 0.15
N SER A 431 10.75 10.52 -0.29
CA SER A 431 11.08 11.90 -0.71
C SER A 431 9.95 12.91 -0.64
#